data_AF-A0A845GNC3-F1
#
_entry.id   AF-A0A845GNC3-F1
#
_cell.length_a   1.000
_cell.length_b   1.000
_cell.length_c   1.000
_cell.angle_alpha   90.00
_cell.angle_beta   90.00
_cell.angle_gamma   90.00
#
_symmetry.space_group_name_H-M   'P 1'
#
loop_
_entity.id
_entity.type
_entity.pdbx_description
1 polymer ?
#
loop_
_entity_poly.entity_id
_entity_poly.type
_entity_poly.pdbx_seq_one_letter_code
_entity_poly.pdbx_strand_id
1 'polypeptide(L)'
;MNAEVFALLDDASPEGTQAPGARSRLYTGHTATLRCDGIGQWPQVLEQMQAGLARGEYAVTVCSYELGAELLQLGGHAPAPEAGQPPLAQILLFSQCTPLSPAEVGDWLAARSFPIDRPSGIANIRPNIGQEAFSGALARIHDYIEAGDTYQVNYTYRLRFDAFGSVHALYARLRGRQPVPYGALVGMEDGGAILSLSPELFVRHEDGVLTARPMKGTAPAAPPSQAAENILRATTLAADPKNRAENLMIVDLLRNDIARVAQTGSVEVPALFEVHRYSSVLQMTSTITAKLRGDATLADIFNALYPCGSITGAPKRRTMEIIRELEPDPRGIYTGAIGWFDPSSDGKVGDFCMSVPIRTLMLQPADSPNGIRHGEMGVGAGIVFDSDAQDEYAECQLKARFLTGLKNEFEIFETMRATRADGVRHRARHLKRLAASAACFGYAWDEAAANAYLDTACAMLDAGIDYRLRLALSAAGAFSVQHAPLSALTEPVRVLLAPDTTESGDLFLRHKTSVRSRYDAAWRDAEAQGAFDTLFFNERGELTEGGRTNVFVHVAGRWLTPALSCGLLPGVMRGVMLDDPQWQASEAVITRAMLAAADEIVVCNALRGAMRAVLAN
;
A
#
# COMPACT_ATOMS: atom_id res chain seq x y z
N MET A 1 13.09 19.34 5.57
CA MET A 1 13.37 18.41 6.67
C MET A 1 13.83 17.12 6.03
N ASN A 2 15.04 16.64 6.32
CA ASN A 2 15.47 15.32 5.84
C ASN A 2 14.59 14.27 6.50
N ALA A 3 14.08 13.31 5.74
CA ALA A 3 13.30 12.21 6.28
C ALA A 3 14.18 11.38 7.25
N GLU A 4 13.59 10.86 8.33
CA GLU A 4 14.29 9.96 9.26
C GLU A 4 14.58 8.64 8.54
N VAL A 5 15.85 8.28 8.44
CA VAL A 5 16.30 6.98 7.89
C VAL A 5 16.43 5.97 9.02
N PHE A 6 15.67 4.89 8.92
CA PHE A 6 15.65 3.81 9.91
C PHE A 6 15.22 2.50 9.25
N ALA A 7 15.47 1.37 9.91
CA ALA A 7 14.89 0.09 9.53
C ALA A 7 14.40 -0.66 10.76
N LEU A 8 13.13 -1.03 10.78
CA LEU A 8 12.55 -1.96 11.74
C LEU A 8 12.34 -3.30 11.04
N LEU A 9 13.09 -4.34 11.43
CA LEU A 9 12.88 -5.71 10.96
C LEU A 9 12.15 -6.47 12.08
N ASP A 10 10.91 -6.89 11.80
CA ASP A 10 9.91 -7.23 12.81
C ASP A 10 9.48 -8.69 12.68
N ASP A 11 9.64 -9.43 13.77
CA ASP A 11 9.13 -10.79 13.93
C ASP A 11 7.84 -10.74 14.75
N ALA A 12 6.72 -10.58 14.05
CA ALA A 12 5.38 -10.56 14.63
C ALA A 12 4.72 -11.95 14.64
N SER A 13 5.45 -13.02 14.27
CA SER A 13 4.89 -14.37 14.15
C SER A 13 4.34 -14.89 15.48
N PRO A 14 3.38 -15.85 15.49
CA PRO A 14 2.89 -16.44 16.74
C PRO A 14 4.01 -16.96 17.65
N GLU A 15 5.01 -17.62 17.07
CA GLU A 15 6.22 -18.08 17.78
C GLU A 15 7.06 -16.92 18.31
N GLY A 16 7.16 -15.82 17.56
CA GLY A 16 7.79 -14.57 17.99
C GLY A 16 7.02 -13.84 19.10
N THR A 17 5.69 -13.91 19.09
CA THR A 17 4.82 -13.28 20.11
C THR A 17 4.67 -14.06 21.40
N GLN A 18 4.89 -15.38 21.37
CA GLN A 18 4.83 -16.26 22.53
C GLN A 18 6.20 -16.47 23.19
N ALA A 19 7.30 -16.25 22.46
CA ALA A 19 8.63 -16.22 23.03
C ALA A 19 8.87 -14.86 23.72
N PRO A 20 9.23 -14.81 25.01
CA PRO A 20 9.48 -13.55 25.74
C PRO A 20 10.77 -12.81 25.29
N GLY A 21 11.40 -13.22 24.20
CA GLY A 21 12.66 -12.68 23.70
C GLY A 21 12.50 -11.56 22.67
N ALA A 22 13.42 -10.60 22.68
CA ALA A 22 13.52 -9.55 21.68
C ALA A 22 14.03 -10.10 20.34
N ARG A 23 13.10 -10.47 19.44
CA ARG A 23 13.41 -11.04 18.11
C ARG A 23 13.35 -10.02 16.98
N SER A 24 12.71 -8.87 17.21
CA SER A 24 12.70 -7.77 16.24
C SER A 24 13.96 -6.92 16.40
N ARG A 25 14.39 -6.25 15.35
CA ARG A 25 15.62 -5.46 15.29
C ARG A 25 15.29 -4.06 14.76
N LEU A 26 15.54 -3.03 15.58
CA LEU A 26 15.42 -1.64 15.19
C LEU A 26 16.80 -1.06 14.92
N TYR A 27 17.02 -0.59 13.70
CA TYR A 27 18.25 0.04 13.24
C TYR A 27 18.08 1.56 13.17
N THR A 28 18.96 2.28 13.86
CA THR A 28 18.99 3.75 13.96
C THR A 28 20.43 4.25 13.89
N GLY A 29 20.61 5.58 13.85
CA GLY A 29 21.93 6.18 13.69
C GLY A 29 22.53 5.83 12.33
N HIS A 30 21.73 6.06 11.28
CA HIS A 30 22.11 5.90 9.88
C HIS A 30 23.43 6.63 9.60
N THR A 31 24.39 5.94 8.98
CA THR A 31 25.74 6.45 8.71
C THR A 31 25.99 6.69 7.23
N ALA A 32 25.46 5.81 6.36
CA ALA A 32 25.56 5.93 4.91
C ALA A 32 24.52 5.05 4.19
N THR A 33 24.20 5.41 2.95
CA THR A 33 23.47 4.53 2.01
C THR A 33 24.37 4.23 0.82
N LEU A 34 24.71 2.95 0.65
CA LEU A 34 25.42 2.47 -0.53
C LEU A 34 24.39 2.15 -1.61
N ARG A 35 24.58 2.66 -2.83
CA ARG A 35 23.63 2.51 -3.93
C ARG A 35 24.29 1.80 -5.11
N CYS A 36 23.60 0.81 -5.66
CA CYS A 36 23.98 0.09 -6.87
C CYS A 36 22.92 0.38 -7.95
N ASP A 37 23.24 1.25 -8.90
CA ASP A 37 22.38 1.58 -10.04
C ASP A 37 22.62 0.65 -11.23
N GLY A 38 23.80 0.04 -11.31
CA GLY A 38 24.18 -0.88 -12.38
C GLY A 38 25.12 -1.96 -11.90
N ILE A 39 25.09 -3.13 -12.56
CA ILE A 39 25.77 -4.33 -12.07
C ILE A 39 27.30 -4.18 -11.93
N GLY A 40 27.92 -3.30 -12.73
CA GLY A 40 29.35 -3.00 -12.61
C GLY A 40 29.75 -2.37 -11.28
N GLN A 41 28.82 -1.74 -10.55
CA GLN A 41 29.05 -1.16 -9.23
C GLN A 41 28.93 -2.20 -8.10
N TRP A 42 28.30 -3.35 -8.35
CA TRP A 42 27.95 -4.31 -7.33
C TRP A 42 29.14 -4.84 -6.50
N PRO A 43 30.29 -5.21 -7.11
CA PRO A 43 31.46 -5.63 -6.34
C PRO A 43 31.95 -4.55 -5.36
N GLN A 44 32.01 -3.30 -5.80
CA GLN A 44 32.44 -2.17 -4.98
C GLN A 44 31.46 -1.91 -3.83
N VAL A 45 30.16 -2.01 -4.09
CA VAL A 45 29.12 -1.84 -3.06
C VAL A 45 29.24 -2.92 -1.98
N LEU A 46 29.51 -4.17 -2.36
CA LEU A 46 29.75 -5.26 -1.40
C LEU A 46 31.05 -5.07 -0.60
N GLU A 47 32.12 -4.60 -1.22
CA GLU A 47 33.36 -4.26 -0.52
C GLU A 47 33.15 -3.14 0.50
N GLN A 48 32.39 -2.10 0.14
CA GLN A 48 32.04 -1.00 1.04
C GLN A 48 31.15 -1.47 2.19
N MET A 49 30.18 -2.35 1.93
CA MET A 49 29.37 -3.00 2.95
C MET A 49 30.25 -3.79 3.91
N GLN A 50 31.13 -4.66 3.40
CA GLN A 50 32.05 -5.45 4.21
C GLN A 50 32.97 -4.57 5.07
N ALA A 51 33.46 -3.45 4.52
CA ALA A 51 34.26 -2.49 5.25
C ALA A 51 33.46 -1.80 6.38
N GLY A 52 32.17 -1.53 6.18
CA GLY A 52 31.27 -1.03 7.23
C GLY A 52 31.05 -2.04 8.35
N LEU A 53 30.75 -3.29 7.98
CA LEU A 53 30.60 -4.39 8.94
C LEU A 53 31.88 -4.59 9.78
N ALA A 54 33.06 -4.48 9.16
CA ALA A 54 34.35 -4.56 9.85
C ALA A 54 34.61 -3.40 10.82
N ARG A 55 33.96 -2.23 10.62
CA ARG A 55 34.01 -1.09 11.54
C ARG A 55 33.01 -1.19 12.70
N GLY A 56 32.23 -2.28 12.79
CA GLY A 56 31.20 -2.42 13.80
C GLY A 56 29.82 -1.88 13.39
N GLU A 57 29.64 -1.47 12.13
CA GLU A 57 28.35 -1.01 11.62
C GLU A 57 27.46 -2.19 11.24
N TYR A 58 26.15 -2.01 11.31
CA TYR A 58 25.15 -2.95 10.83
C TYR A 58 24.73 -2.58 9.42
N ALA A 59 24.39 -3.56 8.58
CA ALA A 59 23.88 -3.31 7.24
C ALA A 59 22.47 -3.87 7.05
N VAL A 60 21.57 -3.05 6.49
CA VAL A 60 20.26 -3.48 6.00
C VAL A 60 20.24 -3.35 4.48
N THR A 61 20.09 -4.48 3.81
CA THR A 61 20.05 -4.57 2.34
C THR A 61 18.62 -4.56 1.84
N VAL A 62 18.43 -3.87 0.72
CA VAL A 62 17.22 -3.86 -0.08
C VAL A 62 17.65 -4.10 -1.51
N CYS A 63 17.42 -5.31 -2.01
CA CYS A 63 17.85 -5.75 -3.34
C CYS A 63 16.63 -5.99 -4.23
N SER A 64 16.66 -5.44 -5.43
CA SER A 64 15.65 -5.67 -6.46
C SER A 64 15.79 -7.05 -7.10
N TYR A 65 14.68 -7.59 -7.62
CA TYR A 65 14.68 -8.79 -8.45
C TYR A 65 15.64 -8.66 -9.65
N GLU A 66 15.69 -7.48 -10.26
CA GLU A 66 16.53 -7.17 -11.43
C GLU A 66 18.02 -7.32 -11.17
N LEU A 67 18.49 -7.12 -9.92
CA LEU A 67 19.88 -7.46 -9.55
C LEU A 67 20.22 -8.91 -9.91
N GLY A 68 19.27 -9.82 -9.72
CA GLY A 68 19.41 -11.23 -10.05
C GLY A 68 19.50 -11.49 -11.55
N ALA A 69 18.73 -10.75 -12.36
CA ALA A 69 18.80 -10.87 -13.81
C ALA A 69 20.18 -10.44 -14.33
N GLU A 70 20.73 -9.37 -13.76
CA GLU A 70 22.05 -8.86 -14.10
C GLU A 70 23.18 -9.79 -13.61
N LEU A 71 23.09 -10.37 -12.41
CA LEU A 71 24.05 -11.35 -11.90
C LEU A 71 24.12 -12.61 -12.77
N LEU A 72 22.98 -13.04 -13.33
CA LEU A 72 22.89 -14.16 -14.27
C LEU A 72 23.26 -13.79 -15.71
N GLN A 73 23.68 -12.53 -15.94
CA GLN A 73 24.07 -12.01 -17.25
C GLN A 73 22.99 -12.22 -18.32
N LEU A 74 21.72 -12.00 -17.97
CA LEU A 74 20.58 -12.09 -18.89
C LEU A 74 20.53 -10.91 -19.89
N GLY A 75 21.69 -10.40 -20.33
CA GLY A 75 21.84 -9.18 -21.10
C GLY A 75 20.98 -9.12 -22.37
N GLY A 76 20.30 -7.98 -22.55
CA GLY A 76 19.50 -7.68 -23.75
C GLY A 76 18.53 -6.52 -23.54
N HIS A 77 18.84 -5.35 -24.12
CA HIS A 77 17.93 -4.22 -24.40
C HIS A 77 17.02 -3.71 -23.26
N ALA A 78 17.52 -3.52 -22.03
CA ALA A 78 17.02 -2.36 -21.30
C ALA A 78 17.71 -1.14 -21.93
N PRO A 79 16.98 -0.09 -22.38
CA PRO A 79 17.66 1.18 -22.62
C PRO A 79 18.48 1.53 -21.38
N ALA A 80 19.64 2.14 -21.57
CA ALA A 80 20.46 2.68 -20.48
C ALA A 80 19.53 3.34 -19.45
N PRO A 81 19.74 3.15 -18.14
CA PRO A 81 18.79 3.58 -17.12
C PRO A 81 18.39 5.02 -17.40
N GLU A 82 17.14 5.20 -17.86
CA GLU A 82 16.56 6.53 -17.97
C GLU A 82 16.61 7.15 -16.58
N ALA A 83 16.85 8.46 -16.51
CA ALA A 83 16.81 9.17 -15.24
C ALA A 83 15.47 8.87 -14.54
N GLY A 84 15.51 8.08 -13.45
CA GLY A 84 14.31 7.63 -12.73
C GLY A 84 14.11 6.12 -12.56
N GLN A 85 14.96 5.24 -13.11
CA GLN A 85 14.89 3.81 -12.76
C GLN A 85 15.31 3.56 -11.29
N PRO A 86 14.61 2.66 -10.56
CA PRO A 86 15.00 2.30 -9.20
C PRO A 86 16.35 1.58 -9.20
N PRO A 87 17.15 1.72 -8.12
CA PRO A 87 18.46 1.08 -8.03
C PRO A 87 18.32 -0.44 -7.98
N LEU A 88 19.33 -1.16 -8.49
CA LEU A 88 19.42 -2.61 -8.36
C LEU A 88 19.52 -3.05 -6.89
N ALA A 89 20.23 -2.27 -6.07
CA ALA A 89 20.30 -2.47 -4.63
C ALA A 89 20.57 -1.18 -3.86
N GLN A 90 20.10 -1.13 -2.62
CA GLN A 90 20.49 -0.14 -1.61
C GLN A 90 20.90 -0.86 -0.33
N ILE A 91 22.01 -0.42 0.27
CA ILE A 91 22.52 -0.96 1.54
C ILE A 91 22.62 0.20 2.51
N LEU A 92 21.76 0.18 3.52
CA LEU A 92 21.70 1.18 4.57
C LEU A 92 22.62 0.74 5.71
N LEU A 93 23.62 1.56 6.04
CA LEU A 93 24.53 1.33 7.15
C LEU A 93 24.05 2.07 8.40
N PHE A 94 24.13 1.40 9.54
CA PHE A 94 23.66 1.91 10.82
C PHE A 94 24.70 1.67 11.92
N SER A 95 24.83 2.64 12.81
CA SER A 95 25.70 2.52 13.99
C SER A 95 25.05 1.78 15.16
N GLN A 96 23.71 1.63 15.15
CA GLN A 96 22.96 1.06 16.27
C GLN A 96 21.94 0.02 15.78
N CYS A 97 21.84 -1.09 16.54
CA CYS A 97 20.79 -2.08 16.44
C CYS A 97 20.23 -2.33 17.84
N THR A 98 18.95 -2.04 18.06
CA THR A 98 18.22 -2.31 19.30
C THR A 98 17.27 -3.48 19.10
N PRO A 99 17.49 -4.62 19.79
CA PRO A 99 16.52 -5.69 19.82
C PRO A 99 15.23 -5.22 20.51
N LEU A 100 14.06 -5.54 19.93
CA LEU A 100 12.75 -5.20 20.48
C LEU A 100 11.88 -6.45 20.64
N SER A 101 11.15 -6.50 21.74
CA SER A 101 10.02 -7.39 21.92
C SER A 101 8.80 -6.93 21.08
N PRO A 102 7.82 -7.81 20.83
CA PRO A 102 6.61 -7.44 20.10
C PRO A 102 5.82 -6.28 20.71
N ALA A 103 5.85 -6.13 22.04
CA ALA A 103 5.21 -5.02 22.74
C ALA A 103 5.95 -3.70 22.51
N GLU A 104 7.28 -3.70 22.63
CA GLU A 104 8.11 -2.52 22.39
C GLU A 104 8.03 -2.06 20.92
N VAL A 105 7.90 -2.97 19.97
CA VAL A 105 7.58 -2.62 18.57
C VAL A 105 6.25 -1.88 18.48
N GLY A 106 5.22 -2.36 19.18
CA GLY A 106 3.91 -1.70 19.23
C GLY A 106 4.00 -0.29 19.80
N ASP A 107 4.71 -0.11 20.91
CA ASP A 107 4.92 1.18 21.56
C ASP A 107 5.72 2.15 20.66
N TRP A 108 6.76 1.64 20.00
CA TRP A 108 7.59 2.42 19.08
C TRP A 108 6.78 2.91 17.86
N LEU A 109 5.92 2.06 17.29
CA LEU A 109 5.01 2.42 16.20
C LEU A 109 3.95 3.42 16.67
N ALA A 110 3.37 3.21 17.86
CA ALA A 110 2.36 4.10 18.42
C ALA A 110 2.93 5.51 18.64
N ALA A 111 4.13 5.62 19.22
CA ALA A 111 4.80 6.90 19.47
C ALA A 111 5.06 7.71 18.18
N ARG A 112 5.26 7.04 17.03
CA ARG A 112 5.51 7.65 15.71
C ARG A 112 4.27 7.76 14.82
N SER A 113 3.11 7.44 15.38
CA SER A 113 1.81 7.56 14.71
C SER A 113 1.06 8.85 15.09
N PHE A 114 1.64 9.73 15.91
CA PHE A 114 1.01 10.96 16.40
C PHE A 114 1.36 12.22 15.57
N PRO A 115 0.42 13.19 15.45
CA PRO A 115 -0.95 13.16 15.97
C PRO A 115 -1.90 12.27 15.15
N ILE A 116 -2.84 11.60 15.84
CA ILE A 116 -3.84 10.64 15.29
C ILE A 116 -4.91 11.35 14.42
N ASP A 117 -4.87 12.67 14.30
CA ASP A 117 -5.92 13.50 13.72
C ASP A 117 -6.29 13.14 12.26
N ARG A 118 -5.42 12.39 11.57
CA ARG A 118 -5.69 11.82 10.25
C ARG A 118 -5.57 10.29 10.26
N PRO A 119 -6.55 9.57 9.69
CA PRO A 119 -6.43 8.14 9.50
C PRO A 119 -5.28 7.84 8.54
N SER A 120 -4.69 6.65 8.68
CA SER A 120 -3.67 6.16 7.75
C SER A 120 -4.21 4.98 7.00
N GLY A 121 -4.06 4.96 5.67
CA GLY A 121 -4.75 3.99 4.83
C GLY A 121 -4.34 4.08 3.37
N ILE A 122 -5.15 3.45 2.51
CA ILE A 122 -4.91 3.38 1.08
C ILE A 122 -6.15 3.77 0.28
N ALA A 123 -5.93 4.25 -0.94
CA ALA A 123 -6.93 4.65 -1.91
C ALA A 123 -6.46 4.34 -3.35
N ASN A 124 -7.35 4.51 -4.32
CA ASN A 124 -7.08 4.44 -5.76
C ASN A 124 -6.33 3.18 -6.23
N ILE A 125 -6.67 2.02 -5.64
CA ILE A 125 -6.03 0.76 -5.98
C ILE A 125 -6.42 0.35 -7.41
N ARG A 126 -5.42 0.10 -8.25
CA ARG A 126 -5.59 -0.34 -9.64
C ARG A 126 -4.54 -1.39 -10.03
N PRO A 127 -4.93 -2.52 -10.63
CA PRO A 127 -3.96 -3.42 -11.23
C PRO A 127 -3.40 -2.80 -12.52
N ASN A 128 -2.13 -3.08 -12.84
CA ASN A 128 -1.52 -2.66 -14.12
C ASN A 128 -1.96 -3.53 -15.30
N ILE A 129 -2.53 -4.71 -15.05
CA ILE A 129 -3.13 -5.60 -16.06
C ILE A 129 -4.55 -6.04 -15.66
N GLY A 130 -5.38 -6.33 -16.66
CA GLY A 130 -6.69 -6.97 -16.46
C GLY A 130 -6.62 -8.50 -16.57
N GLN A 131 -7.74 -9.16 -16.30
CA GLN A 131 -7.86 -10.63 -16.36
C GLN A 131 -7.53 -11.18 -17.76
N GLU A 132 -7.96 -10.50 -18.84
CA GLU A 132 -7.69 -10.93 -20.21
C GLU A 132 -6.19 -10.99 -20.52
N ALA A 133 -5.45 -9.94 -20.13
CA ALA A 133 -4.00 -9.90 -20.30
C ALA A 133 -3.29 -10.98 -19.46
N PHE A 134 -3.76 -11.23 -18.24
CA PHE A 134 -3.26 -12.31 -17.40
C PHE A 134 -3.47 -13.69 -18.06
N SER A 135 -4.69 -13.96 -18.56
CA SER A 135 -4.99 -15.21 -19.27
C SER A 135 -4.15 -15.38 -20.55
N GLY A 136 -3.91 -14.29 -21.30
CA GLY A 136 -3.04 -14.30 -22.47
C GLY A 136 -1.59 -14.65 -22.11
N ALA A 137 -1.04 -14.06 -21.05
CA ALA A 137 0.30 -14.39 -20.57
C ALA A 137 0.40 -15.85 -20.09
N LEU A 138 -0.64 -16.37 -19.43
CA LEU A 138 -0.68 -17.75 -18.96
C LEU A 138 -0.70 -18.76 -20.11
N ALA A 139 -1.44 -18.49 -21.18
CA ALA A 139 -1.40 -19.29 -22.41
C ALA A 139 0.02 -19.35 -23.00
N ARG A 140 0.73 -18.22 -23.04
CA ARG A 140 2.12 -18.17 -23.49
C ARG A 140 3.07 -18.96 -22.57
N ILE A 141 2.81 -18.96 -21.27
CA ILE A 141 3.58 -19.76 -20.30
C ILE A 141 3.36 -21.25 -20.56
N HIS A 142 2.13 -21.67 -20.88
CA HIS A 142 1.86 -23.05 -21.26
C HIS A 142 2.61 -23.45 -22.53
N ASP A 143 2.65 -22.60 -23.55
CA ASP A 143 3.45 -22.85 -24.76
C ASP A 143 4.94 -23.11 -24.40
N TYR A 144 5.51 -22.33 -23.48
CA TYR A 144 6.88 -22.52 -23.00
C TYR A 144 7.06 -23.81 -22.21
N ILE A 145 6.09 -24.18 -21.38
CA ILE A 145 6.14 -25.42 -20.60
C ILE A 145 6.02 -26.64 -21.54
N GLU A 146 5.11 -26.60 -22.51
CA GLU A 146 4.93 -27.65 -23.53
C GLU A 146 6.17 -27.84 -24.40
N ALA A 147 6.86 -26.74 -24.72
CA ALA A 147 8.13 -26.79 -25.44
C ALA A 147 9.30 -27.33 -24.60
N GLY A 148 9.13 -27.47 -23.28
CA GLY A 148 10.18 -27.92 -22.35
C GLY A 148 11.17 -26.83 -21.97
N ASP A 149 10.85 -25.55 -22.21
CA ASP A 149 11.72 -24.41 -21.85
C ASP A 149 11.75 -24.19 -20.33
N THR A 150 10.65 -24.51 -19.65
CA THR A 150 10.50 -24.31 -18.20
C THR A 150 9.48 -25.29 -17.62
N TYR A 151 9.59 -25.58 -16.31
CA TYR A 151 8.63 -26.40 -15.57
C TYR A 151 7.60 -25.57 -14.82
N GLN A 152 8.00 -24.36 -14.43
CA GLN A 152 7.18 -23.45 -13.65
C GLN A 152 7.64 -22.02 -13.87
N VAL A 153 6.68 -21.10 -14.00
CA VAL A 153 6.92 -19.65 -14.07
C VAL A 153 6.13 -18.97 -12.96
N ASN A 154 6.79 -18.24 -12.06
CA ASN A 154 6.07 -17.34 -11.16
C ASN A 154 5.70 -16.07 -11.94
N TYR A 155 4.48 -15.98 -12.47
CA TYR A 155 4.01 -14.82 -13.21
C TYR A 155 3.40 -13.79 -12.26
N THR A 156 3.76 -12.52 -12.45
CA THR A 156 3.39 -11.45 -11.52
C THR A 156 2.89 -10.20 -12.22
N TYR A 157 2.10 -9.41 -11.49
CA TYR A 157 1.63 -8.09 -11.90
C TYR A 157 1.66 -7.13 -10.70
N ARG A 158 1.31 -5.86 -10.92
CA ARG A 158 1.40 -4.80 -9.91
C ARG A 158 0.03 -4.24 -9.57
N LEU A 159 -0.20 -4.00 -8.28
CA LEU A 159 -1.25 -3.13 -7.78
C LEU A 159 -0.63 -1.77 -7.46
N ARG A 160 -1.06 -0.72 -8.15
CA ARG A 160 -0.70 0.67 -7.85
C ARG A 160 -1.79 1.31 -7.01
N PHE A 161 -1.42 2.14 -6.06
CA PHE A 161 -2.35 2.75 -5.11
C PHE A 161 -1.78 4.05 -4.54
N ASP A 162 -2.61 4.76 -3.79
CA ASP A 162 -2.24 5.94 -3.03
C ASP A 162 -2.26 5.60 -1.54
N ALA A 163 -1.18 5.87 -0.83
CA ALA A 163 -1.11 5.76 0.62
C ALA A 163 -1.22 7.15 1.27
N PHE A 164 -2.02 7.24 2.33
CA PHE A 164 -2.21 8.46 3.10
C PHE A 164 -1.98 8.22 4.59
N GLY A 165 -1.66 9.29 5.32
CA GLY A 165 -1.33 9.25 6.74
C GLY A 165 0.10 8.78 7.03
N SER A 166 0.33 8.31 8.26
CA SER A 166 1.65 7.89 8.73
C SER A 166 2.00 6.50 8.22
N VAL A 167 3.23 6.34 7.70
CA VAL A 167 3.79 5.02 7.33
C VAL A 167 3.88 4.07 8.53
N HIS A 168 4.13 4.60 9.74
CA HIS A 168 4.17 3.82 10.97
C HIS A 168 2.78 3.27 11.33
N ALA A 169 1.76 4.12 11.26
CA ALA A 169 0.38 3.72 11.52
C ALA A 169 -0.11 2.73 10.45
N LEU A 170 0.20 2.98 9.17
CA LEU A 170 -0.13 2.04 8.09
C LEU A 170 0.54 0.68 8.30
N TYR A 171 1.82 0.65 8.65
CA TYR A 171 2.54 -0.59 8.98
C TYR A 171 1.91 -1.31 10.18
N ALA A 172 1.58 -0.59 11.26
CA ALA A 172 0.93 -1.18 12.44
C ALA A 172 -0.40 -1.85 12.09
N ARG A 173 -1.20 -1.24 11.21
CA ARG A 173 -2.48 -1.80 10.72
C ARG A 173 -2.26 -3.06 9.89
N LEU A 174 -1.28 -3.06 8.98
CA LEU A 174 -0.93 -4.23 8.17
C LEU A 174 -0.37 -5.37 9.04
N ARG A 175 0.51 -5.04 9.99
CA ARG A 175 1.07 -5.96 10.99
C ARG A 175 -0.02 -6.64 11.81
N GLY A 176 -1.00 -5.89 12.31
CA GLY A 176 -2.14 -6.43 13.07
C GLY A 176 -3.04 -7.34 12.23
N ARG A 177 -3.16 -7.08 10.92
CA ARG A 177 -3.93 -7.92 9.99
C ARG A 177 -3.23 -9.23 9.66
N GLN A 178 -1.90 -9.21 9.54
CA GLN A 178 -1.14 -10.38 9.13
C GLN A 178 0.24 -10.44 9.80
N PRO A 179 0.31 -11.01 11.01
CA PRO A 179 1.58 -11.24 11.70
C PRO A 179 2.46 -12.22 10.92
N VAL A 180 3.73 -11.87 10.74
CA VAL A 180 4.72 -12.65 9.97
C VAL A 180 6.10 -12.64 10.64
N PRO A 181 6.95 -13.65 10.37
CA PRO A 181 8.31 -13.72 10.93
C PRO A 181 9.33 -12.75 10.30
N TYR A 182 9.08 -12.23 9.10
CA TYR A 182 10.03 -11.39 8.36
C TYR A 182 9.40 -10.07 7.90
N GLY A 183 8.76 -9.36 8.83
CA GLY A 183 8.25 -8.01 8.60
C GLY A 183 9.38 -6.99 8.46
N ALA A 184 9.15 -5.92 7.70
CA ALA A 184 10.08 -4.80 7.60
C ALA A 184 9.34 -3.47 7.42
N LEU A 185 9.74 -2.44 8.16
CA LEU A 185 9.42 -1.05 7.89
C LEU A 185 10.74 -0.29 7.72
N VAL A 186 11.02 0.19 6.51
CA VAL A 186 12.25 0.91 6.18
C VAL A 186 11.91 2.31 5.70
N GLY A 187 12.45 3.34 6.36
CA GLY A 187 12.38 4.73 5.92
C GLY A 187 13.62 5.09 5.09
N MET A 188 13.42 5.61 3.89
CA MET A 188 14.49 5.90 2.91
C MET A 188 14.93 7.37 2.96
N GLU A 189 16.15 7.66 2.51
CA GLU A 189 16.72 9.02 2.47
C GLU A 189 15.90 10.01 1.64
N ASP A 190 15.29 9.53 0.55
CA ASP A 190 14.48 10.34 -0.35
C ASP A 190 13.07 10.63 0.21
N GLY A 191 12.71 10.06 1.36
CA GLY A 191 11.38 10.17 1.97
C GLY A 191 10.40 9.06 1.57
N GLY A 192 10.82 8.12 0.72
CA GLY A 192 10.10 6.89 0.43
C GLY A 192 10.13 5.91 1.60
N ALA A 193 9.34 4.85 1.50
CA ALA A 193 9.27 3.82 2.53
C ALA A 193 8.96 2.43 1.97
N ILE A 194 9.42 1.39 2.66
CA ILE A 194 9.12 -0.01 2.35
C ILE A 194 8.38 -0.62 3.53
N LEU A 195 7.20 -1.18 3.28
CA LEU A 195 6.38 -1.88 4.29
C LEU A 195 6.21 -3.33 3.84
N SER A 196 7.05 -4.23 4.34
CA SER A 196 7.05 -5.66 4.01
C SER A 196 6.40 -6.49 5.10
N LEU A 197 5.46 -7.37 4.73
CA LEU A 197 4.84 -8.35 5.63
C LEU A 197 5.08 -9.76 5.06
N SER A 198 6.37 -10.07 4.85
CA SER A 198 6.79 -11.34 4.25
C SER A 198 6.79 -12.50 5.25
N PRO A 199 6.18 -13.64 4.90
CA PRO A 199 6.32 -14.89 5.63
C PRO A 199 7.53 -15.74 5.22
N GLU A 200 8.20 -15.41 4.10
CA GLU A 200 9.13 -16.33 3.44
C GLU A 200 10.59 -15.98 3.70
N LEU A 201 11.33 -16.96 4.25
CA LEU A 201 12.78 -16.89 4.41
C LEU A 201 13.43 -17.12 3.04
N PHE A 202 14.31 -16.21 2.62
CA PHE A 202 15.19 -16.49 1.50
C PHE A 202 16.36 -17.35 1.97
N VAL A 203 17.19 -16.83 2.87
CA VAL A 203 18.30 -17.55 3.49
C VAL A 203 18.70 -16.88 4.80
N ARG A 204 19.13 -17.69 5.78
CA ARG A 204 19.75 -17.25 7.02
C ARG A 204 21.13 -17.85 7.15
N HIS A 205 22.08 -17.08 7.65
CA HIS A 205 23.37 -17.55 8.13
C HIS A 205 23.46 -17.28 9.63
N GLU A 206 23.71 -18.32 10.42
CA GLU A 206 23.86 -18.25 11.86
C GLU A 206 24.96 -19.25 12.26
N ASP A 207 26.00 -18.77 12.94
CA ASP A 207 27.11 -19.60 13.44
C ASP A 207 27.75 -20.52 12.38
N GLY A 208 27.93 -20.03 11.15
CA GLY A 208 28.54 -20.78 10.05
C GLY A 208 27.56 -21.70 9.29
N VAL A 209 26.28 -21.72 9.64
CA VAL A 209 25.26 -22.57 9.01
C VAL A 209 24.30 -21.73 8.17
N LEU A 210 24.24 -22.03 6.87
CA LEU A 210 23.21 -21.54 5.98
C LEU A 210 21.93 -22.38 6.16
N THR A 211 20.79 -21.70 6.24
CA THR A 211 19.45 -22.30 6.30
C THR A 211 18.52 -21.65 5.29
N ALA A 212 17.83 -22.46 4.49
CA ALA A 212 16.72 -22.02 3.65
C ALA A 212 15.47 -22.87 3.96
N ARG A 213 14.28 -22.26 3.83
CA ARG A 213 13.00 -22.90 4.13
C ARG A 213 11.96 -22.65 3.03
N PRO A 214 12.09 -23.27 1.84
CA PRO A 214 11.09 -23.12 0.80
C PRO A 214 9.70 -23.52 1.28
N MET A 215 8.70 -22.71 0.91
CA MET A 215 7.31 -22.92 1.26
C MET A 215 6.47 -23.14 -0.01
N LYS A 216 5.82 -24.30 -0.11
CA LYS A 216 4.90 -24.65 -1.21
C LYS A 216 3.80 -25.52 -0.65
N GLY A 217 2.55 -25.25 -1.04
CA GLY A 217 1.35 -25.90 -0.51
C GLY A 217 0.78 -25.18 0.70
N THR A 218 -0.48 -24.76 0.55
CA THR A 218 -1.22 -24.00 1.56
C THR A 218 -2.61 -24.58 1.71
N ALA A 219 -3.09 -24.73 2.94
CA ALA A 219 -4.47 -25.10 3.23
C ALA A 219 -5.08 -24.11 4.22
N PRO A 220 -6.40 -23.83 4.17
CA PRO A 220 -7.04 -22.99 5.19
C PRO A 220 -6.94 -23.66 6.56
N ALA A 221 -6.53 -22.92 7.59
CA ALA A 221 -6.58 -23.42 8.96
C ALA A 221 -8.00 -23.26 9.51
N ALA A 222 -8.49 -24.29 10.19
CA ALA A 222 -9.70 -24.19 11.01
C ALA A 222 -9.42 -23.33 12.26
N PRO A 223 -10.47 -22.79 12.91
CA PRO A 223 -10.33 -22.10 14.20
C PRO A 223 -9.54 -22.95 15.21
N PRO A 224 -8.78 -22.35 16.15
CA PRO A 224 -8.00 -23.09 17.14
C PRO A 224 -8.81 -24.11 17.97
N SER A 225 -10.12 -23.85 18.16
CA SER A 225 -11.05 -24.78 18.83
C SER A 225 -11.23 -26.11 18.08
N GLN A 226 -10.89 -26.18 16.80
CA GLN A 226 -11.00 -27.37 15.94
C GLN A 226 -9.60 -27.94 15.63
N ALA A 227 -8.82 -28.25 16.68
CA ALA A 227 -7.46 -28.75 16.53
C ALA A 227 -7.38 -30.07 15.75
N ALA A 228 -8.32 -31.00 15.96
CA ALA A 228 -8.37 -32.27 15.24
C ALA A 228 -8.54 -32.09 13.72
N GLU A 229 -9.36 -31.11 13.30
CA GLU A 229 -9.54 -30.78 11.88
C GLU A 229 -8.24 -30.21 11.28
N ASN A 230 -7.54 -29.35 12.02
CA ASN A 230 -6.24 -28.84 11.57
C ASN A 230 -5.19 -29.95 11.43
N ILE A 231 -5.17 -30.93 12.34
CA ILE A 231 -4.27 -32.10 12.23
C ILE A 231 -4.58 -32.90 10.96
N LEU A 232 -5.87 -33.15 10.69
CA LEU A 232 -6.28 -33.83 9.46
C LEU A 232 -5.86 -33.04 8.21
N ARG A 233 -6.22 -31.74 8.13
CA ARG A 233 -5.85 -30.88 7.00
C ARG A 233 -4.34 -30.79 6.79
N ALA A 234 -3.57 -30.70 7.87
CA ALA A 234 -2.11 -30.69 7.81
C ALA A 234 -1.55 -32.01 7.27
N THR A 235 -2.10 -33.14 7.74
CA THR A 235 -1.69 -34.48 7.29
C THR A 235 -2.05 -34.70 5.83
N THR A 236 -3.24 -34.25 5.40
CA THR A 236 -3.66 -34.29 3.99
C THR A 236 -2.76 -33.43 3.11
N LEU A 237 -2.43 -32.19 3.53
CA LEU A 237 -1.53 -31.32 2.77
C LEU A 237 -0.12 -31.90 2.67
N ALA A 238 0.42 -32.43 3.77
CA ALA A 238 1.74 -33.06 3.79
C ALA A 238 1.82 -34.31 2.90
N ALA A 239 0.70 -35.00 2.70
CA ALA A 239 0.60 -36.21 1.87
C ALA A 239 0.22 -35.93 0.41
N ASP A 240 -0.21 -34.70 0.07
CA ASP A 240 -0.70 -34.35 -1.25
C ASP A 240 0.39 -34.49 -2.33
N PRO A 241 0.21 -35.36 -3.34
CA PRO A 241 1.25 -35.62 -4.34
C PRO A 241 1.68 -34.40 -5.15
N LYS A 242 0.74 -33.52 -5.51
CA LYS A 242 1.01 -32.30 -6.30
C LYS A 242 1.89 -31.35 -5.50
N ASN A 243 1.45 -30.99 -4.30
CA ASN A 243 2.18 -30.07 -3.43
C ASN A 243 3.58 -30.60 -3.05
N ARG A 244 3.71 -31.91 -2.80
CA ARG A 244 5.02 -32.53 -2.53
C ARG A 244 5.96 -32.47 -3.72
N ALA A 245 5.46 -32.72 -4.93
CA ALA A 245 6.27 -32.65 -6.15
C ALA A 245 6.79 -31.24 -6.38
N GLU A 246 5.93 -30.23 -6.27
CA GLU A 246 6.32 -28.81 -6.37
C GLU A 246 7.34 -28.43 -5.29
N ASN A 247 7.09 -28.79 -4.03
CA ASN A 247 8.01 -28.48 -2.94
C ASN A 247 9.37 -29.15 -3.14
N LEU A 248 9.40 -30.43 -3.52
CA LEU A 248 10.63 -31.19 -3.73
C LEU A 248 11.46 -30.62 -4.88
N MET A 249 10.82 -30.17 -5.97
CA MET A 249 11.51 -29.50 -7.07
C MET A 249 12.23 -28.23 -6.59
N ILE A 250 11.57 -27.41 -5.76
CA ILE A 250 12.18 -26.21 -5.19
C ILE A 250 13.29 -26.56 -4.20
N VAL A 251 13.11 -27.61 -3.39
CA VAL A 251 14.15 -28.11 -2.48
C VAL A 251 15.40 -28.51 -3.25
N ASP A 252 15.25 -29.23 -4.35
CA ASP A 252 16.36 -29.63 -5.21
C ASP A 252 17.12 -28.43 -5.77
N LEU A 253 16.38 -27.45 -6.28
CA LEU A 253 16.94 -26.21 -6.82
C LEU A 253 17.74 -25.45 -5.75
N LEU A 254 17.15 -25.22 -4.56
CA LEU A 254 17.84 -24.49 -3.49
C LEU A 254 19.02 -25.28 -2.91
N ARG A 255 18.94 -26.61 -2.85
CA ARG A 255 20.05 -27.46 -2.44
C ARG A 255 21.24 -27.30 -3.39
N ASN A 256 20.98 -27.27 -4.70
CA ASN A 256 22.01 -27.08 -5.72
C ASN A 256 22.63 -25.68 -5.64
N ASP A 257 21.82 -24.64 -5.39
CA ASP A 257 22.31 -23.28 -5.20
C ASP A 257 23.20 -23.15 -3.95
N ILE A 258 22.75 -23.67 -2.81
CA ILE A 258 23.50 -23.66 -1.53
C ILE A 258 24.81 -24.45 -1.65
N ALA A 259 24.80 -25.58 -2.36
CA ALA A 259 26.01 -26.40 -2.57
C ALA A 259 27.17 -25.61 -3.21
N ARG A 260 26.89 -24.56 -3.99
CA ARG A 260 27.91 -23.72 -4.63
C ARG A 260 28.73 -22.88 -3.64
N VAL A 261 28.26 -22.70 -2.40
CA VAL A 261 28.94 -21.95 -1.32
C VAL A 261 29.12 -22.75 -0.03
N ALA A 262 28.66 -24.00 -0.01
CA ALA A 262 28.78 -24.89 1.13
C ALA A 262 30.08 -25.70 1.14
N GLN A 263 30.46 -26.19 2.32
CA GLN A 263 31.48 -27.21 2.48
C GLN A 263 30.98 -28.51 1.85
N THR A 264 31.82 -29.18 1.06
CA THR A 264 31.48 -30.43 0.38
C THR A 264 30.93 -31.47 1.36
N GLY A 265 29.77 -32.03 1.04
CA GLY A 265 29.10 -33.05 1.87
C GLY A 265 28.34 -32.51 3.09
N SER A 266 28.28 -31.19 3.30
CA SER A 266 27.57 -30.60 4.45
C SER A 266 26.10 -30.24 4.19
N VAL A 267 25.64 -30.36 2.93
CA VAL A 267 24.27 -29.99 2.56
C VAL A 267 23.31 -31.09 2.99
N GLU A 268 22.38 -30.75 3.86
CA GLU A 268 21.41 -31.65 4.46
C GLU A 268 19.99 -31.12 4.28
N VAL A 269 19.01 -32.04 4.31
CA VAL A 269 17.58 -31.71 4.29
C VAL A 269 16.93 -32.34 5.53
N PRO A 270 17.14 -31.76 6.72
CA PRO A 270 16.74 -32.38 7.98
C PRO A 270 15.22 -32.54 8.14
N ALA A 271 14.44 -31.75 7.42
CA ALA A 271 12.99 -31.80 7.45
C ALA A 271 12.40 -31.59 6.05
N LEU A 272 11.49 -32.48 5.65
CA LEU A 272 10.77 -32.44 4.38
C LEU A 272 9.27 -32.46 4.65
N PHE A 273 8.55 -31.56 3.98
CA PHE A 273 7.07 -31.51 3.98
C PHE A 273 6.45 -31.29 5.37
N GLU A 274 7.13 -30.56 6.25
CA GLU A 274 6.58 -30.17 7.55
C GLU A 274 5.49 -29.12 7.36
N VAL A 275 4.34 -29.32 8.01
CA VAL A 275 3.21 -28.40 7.92
C VAL A 275 3.05 -27.64 9.23
N HIS A 276 3.26 -26.32 9.16
CA HIS A 276 3.10 -25.40 10.28
C HIS A 276 1.89 -24.50 10.09
N ARG A 277 1.29 -24.07 11.19
CA ARG A 277 0.19 -23.09 11.17
C ARG A 277 0.75 -21.67 11.16
N TYR A 278 0.38 -20.90 10.14
CA TYR A 278 0.60 -19.45 10.07
C TYR A 278 -0.74 -18.72 10.12
N SER A 279 -1.14 -18.27 11.31
CA SER A 279 -2.39 -17.55 11.55
C SER A 279 -3.64 -18.33 11.05
N SER A 280 -4.19 -17.93 9.90
CA SER A 280 -5.38 -18.49 9.27
C SER A 280 -5.10 -19.57 8.23
N VAL A 281 -3.83 -19.92 7.98
CA VAL A 281 -3.43 -20.96 7.01
C VAL A 281 -2.49 -21.98 7.62
N LEU A 282 -2.48 -23.18 7.03
CA LEU A 282 -1.47 -24.21 7.20
C LEU A 282 -0.53 -24.13 6.00
N GLN A 283 0.77 -24.12 6.25
CA GLN A 283 1.79 -23.97 5.23
C GLN A 283 2.76 -25.14 5.31
N MET A 284 3.00 -25.79 4.18
CA MET A 284 4.04 -26.80 4.07
C MET A 284 5.40 -26.16 3.74
N THR A 285 6.42 -26.58 4.47
CA THR A 285 7.80 -26.12 4.39
C THR A 285 8.78 -27.30 4.41
N SER A 286 9.93 -27.12 3.80
CA SER A 286 11.06 -28.05 3.90
C SER A 286 12.30 -27.27 4.30
N THR A 287 13.16 -27.84 5.14
CA THR A 287 14.37 -27.17 5.65
C THR A 287 15.60 -27.73 4.97
N ILE A 288 16.44 -26.83 4.45
CA ILE A 288 17.76 -27.15 3.89
C ILE A 288 18.79 -26.45 4.76
N THR A 289 19.83 -27.19 5.16
CA THR A 289 20.95 -26.66 5.93
C THR A 289 22.28 -26.98 5.25
N ALA A 290 23.27 -26.10 5.40
CA ALA A 290 24.64 -26.40 4.96
C ALA A 290 25.66 -25.57 5.74
N LYS A 291 26.88 -26.09 5.90
CA LYS A 291 27.98 -25.32 6.49
C LYS A 291 28.60 -24.43 5.42
N LEU A 292 28.68 -23.12 5.66
CA LEU A 292 29.34 -22.19 4.75
C LEU A 292 30.84 -22.52 4.65
N ARG A 293 31.43 -22.40 3.46
CA ARG A 293 32.89 -22.53 3.34
C ARG A 293 33.60 -21.39 4.07
N GLY A 294 34.74 -21.68 4.69
CA GLY A 294 35.50 -20.68 5.45
C GLY A 294 36.11 -19.55 4.61
N ASP A 295 36.19 -19.73 3.29
CA ASP A 295 36.70 -18.76 2.32
C ASP A 295 35.59 -18.03 1.53
N ALA A 296 34.31 -18.32 1.81
CA ALA A 296 33.20 -17.73 1.08
C ALA A 296 33.07 -16.23 1.40
N THR A 297 32.85 -15.44 0.35
CA THR A 297 32.57 -14.01 0.44
C THR A 297 31.08 -13.71 0.30
N LEU A 298 30.65 -12.49 0.65
CA LEU A 298 29.30 -12.02 0.35
C LEU A 298 29.00 -12.09 -1.16
N ALA A 299 29.98 -11.79 -2.01
CA ALA A 299 29.84 -11.89 -3.45
C ALA A 299 29.55 -13.33 -3.90
N ASP A 300 30.25 -14.32 -3.34
CA ASP A 300 29.99 -15.74 -3.63
C ASP A 300 28.56 -16.14 -3.25
N ILE A 301 28.08 -15.68 -2.09
CA ILE A 301 26.73 -15.95 -1.60
C ILE A 301 25.67 -15.35 -2.54
N PHE A 302 25.80 -14.07 -2.91
CA PHE A 302 24.85 -13.45 -3.84
C PHE A 302 24.90 -14.10 -5.23
N ASN A 303 26.09 -14.39 -5.78
CA ASN A 303 26.26 -15.07 -7.07
C ASN A 303 25.70 -16.51 -7.09
N ALA A 304 25.69 -17.17 -5.92
CA ALA A 304 25.18 -18.52 -5.78
C ALA A 304 23.66 -18.57 -5.66
N LEU A 305 23.11 -17.71 -4.79
CA LEU A 305 21.74 -17.86 -4.31
C LEU A 305 20.74 -16.91 -4.98
N TYR A 306 21.17 -15.75 -5.48
CA TYR A 306 20.28 -14.68 -5.93
C TYR A 306 19.87 -14.82 -7.43
N PRO A 307 18.62 -14.49 -7.81
CA PRO A 307 17.46 -14.23 -6.94
C PRO A 307 16.89 -15.53 -6.39
N CYS A 308 15.97 -15.41 -5.42
CA CYS A 308 15.37 -16.56 -4.77
C CYS A 308 14.65 -17.49 -5.77
N GLY A 309 15.07 -18.75 -5.82
CA GLY A 309 14.53 -19.73 -6.75
C GLY A 309 13.08 -20.11 -6.51
N SER A 310 12.60 -20.10 -5.26
CA SER A 310 11.24 -20.51 -4.87
C SER A 310 10.13 -19.63 -5.47
N ILE A 311 10.47 -18.40 -5.86
CA ILE A 311 9.56 -17.36 -6.34
C ILE A 311 9.91 -16.86 -7.75
N THR A 312 10.75 -17.64 -8.45
CA THR A 312 11.13 -17.39 -9.85
C THR A 312 10.54 -18.49 -10.72
N GLY A 313 11.04 -19.72 -10.56
CA GLY A 313 10.71 -20.89 -11.37
C GLY A 313 11.96 -21.65 -11.79
N ALA A 314 11.78 -22.73 -12.56
CA ALA A 314 12.85 -23.66 -12.91
C ALA A 314 12.77 -24.09 -14.39
N PRO A 315 13.90 -24.17 -15.13
CA PRO A 315 15.25 -23.72 -14.77
C PRO A 315 15.38 -22.19 -14.64
N LYS A 316 16.01 -21.72 -13.55
CA LYS A 316 16.02 -20.31 -13.11
C LYS A 316 16.30 -19.31 -14.25
N ARG A 317 17.40 -19.50 -14.99
CA ARG A 317 17.84 -18.59 -16.05
C ARG A 317 16.78 -18.42 -17.15
N ARG A 318 16.28 -19.53 -17.72
CA ARG A 318 15.31 -19.51 -18.82
C ARG A 318 13.96 -18.96 -18.36
N THR A 319 13.52 -19.32 -17.16
CA THR A 319 12.30 -18.76 -16.57
C THR A 319 12.37 -17.24 -16.43
N MET A 320 13.52 -16.68 -16.02
CA MET A 320 13.68 -15.23 -15.90
C MET A 320 13.62 -14.50 -17.26
N GLU A 321 14.12 -15.12 -18.34
CA GLU A 321 13.96 -14.59 -19.70
C GLU A 321 12.47 -14.54 -20.10
N ILE A 322 11.72 -15.60 -19.80
CA ILE A 322 10.27 -15.67 -20.06
C ILE A 322 9.52 -14.62 -19.22
N ILE A 323 9.86 -14.48 -17.93
CA ILE A 323 9.26 -13.45 -17.06
C ILE A 323 9.47 -12.05 -17.64
N ARG A 324 10.70 -11.74 -18.06
CA ARG A 324 11.04 -10.44 -18.65
C ARG A 324 10.27 -10.17 -19.95
N GLU A 325 9.96 -11.21 -20.71
CA GLU A 325 9.17 -11.08 -21.94
C GLU A 325 7.67 -10.86 -21.66
N LEU A 326 7.13 -11.52 -20.64
CA LEU A 326 5.68 -11.57 -20.39
C LEU A 326 5.17 -10.55 -19.38
N GLU A 327 6.00 -10.10 -18.44
CA GLU A 327 5.61 -9.07 -17.48
C GLU A 327 5.76 -7.67 -18.10
N PRO A 328 4.75 -6.79 -17.95
CA PRO A 328 4.76 -5.46 -18.57
C PRO A 328 5.72 -4.48 -17.88
N ASP A 329 6.03 -4.71 -16.62
CA ASP A 329 6.83 -3.83 -15.76
C ASP A 329 7.87 -4.64 -14.97
N PRO A 330 9.04 -4.07 -14.63
CA PRO A 330 9.99 -4.69 -13.71
C PRO A 330 9.35 -4.97 -12.34
N ARG A 331 9.95 -5.88 -11.56
CA ARG A 331 9.48 -6.23 -10.22
C ARG A 331 9.98 -5.29 -9.13
N GLY A 332 11.14 -4.67 -9.32
CA GLY A 332 11.76 -3.88 -8.29
C GLY A 332 12.03 -4.74 -7.05
N ILE A 333 11.69 -4.26 -5.86
CA ILE A 333 11.94 -4.99 -4.61
C ILE A 333 11.09 -6.27 -4.51
N TYR A 334 9.91 -6.30 -5.16
CA TYR A 334 9.03 -7.47 -5.10
C TYR A 334 9.76 -8.71 -5.63
N THR A 335 9.76 -9.79 -4.85
CA THR A 335 10.52 -11.03 -5.13
C THR A 335 12.05 -10.89 -5.20
N GLY A 336 12.58 -9.74 -4.78
CA GLY A 336 14.01 -9.51 -4.54
C GLY A 336 14.47 -10.02 -3.16
N ALA A 337 15.18 -9.20 -2.39
CA ALA A 337 15.52 -9.50 -0.99
C ALA A 337 15.52 -8.26 -0.10
N ILE A 338 15.08 -8.44 1.15
CA ILE A 338 15.34 -7.50 2.25
C ILE A 338 16.07 -8.28 3.33
N GLY A 339 17.17 -7.76 3.88
CA GLY A 339 17.87 -8.49 4.92
C GLY A 339 18.83 -7.67 5.76
N TRP A 340 19.16 -8.19 6.94
CA TRP A 340 20.16 -7.62 7.84
C TRP A 340 21.44 -8.44 7.84
N PHE A 341 22.56 -7.76 8.13
CA PHE A 341 23.89 -8.33 8.28
C PHE A 341 24.55 -7.72 9.51
N ASP A 342 25.03 -8.58 10.41
CA ASP A 342 25.67 -8.16 11.64
C ASP A 342 27.18 -7.89 11.44
N PRO A 343 27.77 -7.00 12.26
CA PRO A 343 29.20 -6.73 12.23
C PRO A 343 30.04 -7.99 12.41
N SER A 344 31.19 -8.05 11.74
CA SER A 344 32.14 -9.16 11.84
C SER A 344 33.56 -8.62 11.97
N SER A 345 34.32 -9.14 12.93
CA SER A 345 35.66 -8.64 13.28
C SER A 345 36.81 -9.51 12.77
N ASP A 346 36.53 -10.73 12.30
CA ASP A 346 37.56 -11.69 11.87
C ASP A 346 37.71 -11.79 10.33
N GLY A 347 37.05 -10.88 9.60
CA GLY A 347 37.07 -10.83 8.14
C GLY A 347 36.18 -11.88 7.46
N LYS A 348 35.46 -12.72 8.22
CA LYS A 348 34.49 -13.66 7.67
C LYS A 348 33.11 -13.03 7.53
N VAL A 349 32.23 -13.72 6.82
CA VAL A 349 30.81 -13.37 6.74
C VAL A 349 30.18 -13.53 8.12
N GLY A 350 29.65 -12.44 8.67
CA GLY A 350 28.90 -12.44 9.92
C GLY A 350 27.51 -13.08 9.77
N ASP A 351 26.74 -13.08 10.85
CA ASP A 351 25.35 -13.55 10.79
C ASP A 351 24.50 -12.62 9.93
N PHE A 352 23.60 -13.21 9.16
CA PHE A 352 22.68 -12.45 8.33
C PHE A 352 21.38 -13.21 8.10
N CYS A 353 20.34 -12.47 7.75
CA CYS A 353 19.08 -13.07 7.32
C CYS A 353 18.46 -12.21 6.22
N MET A 354 18.07 -12.86 5.13
CA MET A 354 17.32 -12.25 4.03
C MET A 354 15.95 -12.91 3.91
N SER A 355 14.92 -12.11 3.67
CA SER A 355 13.57 -12.55 3.34
C SER A 355 13.24 -12.22 1.89
N VAL A 356 12.26 -12.95 1.34
CA VAL A 356 11.71 -12.68 0.01
C VAL A 356 10.62 -11.61 0.15
N PRO A 357 10.72 -10.42 -0.45
CA PRO A 357 9.71 -9.37 -0.31
C PRO A 357 8.45 -9.73 -1.09
N ILE A 358 7.49 -10.33 -0.39
CA ILE A 358 6.13 -10.58 -0.82
C ILE A 358 5.18 -9.97 0.21
N ARG A 359 4.00 -9.54 -0.23
CA ARG A 359 3.11 -8.68 0.58
C ARG A 359 3.85 -7.44 1.07
N THR A 360 4.53 -6.78 0.13
CA THR A 360 5.43 -5.65 0.36
C THR A 360 4.94 -4.44 -0.41
N LEU A 361 4.69 -3.34 0.29
CA LEU A 361 4.36 -2.05 -0.31
C LEU A 361 5.65 -1.25 -0.48
N MET A 362 5.91 -0.79 -1.70
CA MET A 362 6.92 0.21 -2.01
C MET A 362 6.24 1.56 -2.13
N LEU A 363 6.57 2.51 -1.26
CA LEU A 363 6.01 3.85 -1.25
C LEU A 363 7.05 4.86 -1.74
N GLN A 364 6.67 5.65 -2.73
CA GLN A 364 7.44 6.81 -3.17
C GLN A 364 7.44 7.90 -2.08
N PRO A 365 8.35 8.88 -2.17
CA PRO A 365 8.28 10.10 -1.35
C PRO A 365 6.90 10.75 -1.46
N ALA A 366 6.46 11.40 -0.39
CA ALA A 366 5.17 12.09 -0.41
C ALA A 366 5.22 13.33 -1.31
N ASP A 367 4.13 13.58 -2.05
CA ASP A 367 4.02 14.75 -2.94
C ASP A 367 4.08 16.09 -2.18
N SER A 368 3.70 16.08 -0.91
CA SER A 368 3.80 17.19 0.03
C SER A 368 4.04 16.64 1.46
N PRO A 369 4.43 17.48 2.44
CA PRO A 369 4.65 17.04 3.82
C PRO A 369 3.50 16.22 4.44
N ASN A 370 2.24 16.53 4.09
CA ASN A 370 1.05 15.78 4.50
C ASN A 370 0.34 15.10 3.32
N GLY A 371 1.06 14.95 2.21
CA GLY A 371 0.55 14.51 0.93
C GLY A 371 0.44 13.00 0.79
N ILE A 372 -0.07 12.60 -0.37
CA ILE A 372 -0.17 11.21 -0.78
C ILE A 372 1.21 10.67 -1.14
N ARG A 373 1.42 9.39 -0.84
CA ARG A 373 2.52 8.59 -1.38
C ARG A 373 1.97 7.66 -2.41
N HIS A 374 2.46 7.74 -3.64
CA HIS A 374 2.17 6.72 -4.64
C HIS A 374 2.89 5.43 -4.26
N GLY A 375 2.14 4.33 -4.30
CA GLY A 375 2.60 3.03 -3.85
C GLY A 375 2.39 1.94 -4.89
N GLU A 376 3.21 0.90 -4.78
CA GLU A 376 3.09 -0.31 -5.57
C GLU A 376 3.26 -1.56 -4.71
N MET A 377 2.52 -2.62 -5.04
CA MET A 377 2.67 -3.95 -4.45
C MET A 377 2.55 -5.00 -5.56
N GLY A 378 3.52 -5.92 -5.62
CA GLY A 378 3.45 -7.06 -6.53
C GLY A 378 2.54 -8.18 -6.02
N VAL A 379 1.89 -8.85 -6.97
CA VAL A 379 1.07 -10.05 -6.74
C VAL A 379 1.36 -11.04 -7.86
N GLY A 380 1.32 -12.34 -7.57
CA GLY A 380 1.52 -13.34 -8.62
C GLY A 380 1.18 -14.76 -8.20
N ALA A 381 1.37 -15.66 -9.16
CA ALA A 381 1.06 -17.08 -9.08
C ALA A 381 2.16 -17.92 -9.74
N GLY A 382 2.39 -19.10 -9.18
CA GLY A 382 3.32 -20.08 -9.75
C GLY A 382 2.60 -20.94 -10.77
N ILE A 383 2.79 -20.63 -12.05
CA ILE A 383 2.11 -21.30 -13.16
C ILE A 383 2.86 -22.57 -13.50
N VAL A 384 2.14 -23.69 -13.50
CA VAL A 384 2.59 -25.03 -13.93
C VAL A 384 1.72 -25.52 -15.07
N PHE A 385 2.06 -26.68 -15.66
CA PHE A 385 1.34 -27.24 -16.81
C PHE A 385 -0.19 -27.38 -16.59
N ASP A 386 -0.60 -27.78 -15.38
CA ASP A 386 -2.01 -28.00 -15.03
C ASP A 386 -2.71 -26.74 -14.45
N SER A 387 -2.11 -25.56 -14.56
CA SER A 387 -2.69 -24.32 -14.04
C SER A 387 -3.89 -23.87 -14.91
N ASP A 388 -4.99 -23.45 -14.28
CA ASP A 388 -6.13 -22.82 -14.96
C ASP A 388 -6.07 -21.30 -14.82
N ALA A 389 -6.29 -20.57 -15.91
CA ALA A 389 -6.14 -19.12 -15.92
C ALA A 389 -7.11 -18.39 -14.98
N GLN A 390 -8.34 -18.88 -14.82
CA GLN A 390 -9.34 -18.26 -13.96
C GLN A 390 -9.02 -18.52 -12.49
N ASP A 391 -8.65 -19.75 -12.16
CA ASP A 391 -8.29 -20.14 -10.79
C ASP A 391 -7.03 -19.41 -10.31
N GLU A 392 -6.00 -19.32 -11.14
CA GLU A 392 -4.75 -18.61 -10.80
C GLU A 392 -4.96 -17.10 -10.64
N TYR A 393 -5.81 -16.50 -11.48
CA TYR A 393 -6.18 -15.10 -11.33
C TYR A 393 -6.99 -14.87 -10.05
N ALA A 394 -7.94 -15.76 -9.73
CA ALA A 394 -8.69 -15.71 -8.49
C ALA A 394 -7.77 -15.88 -7.26
N GLU A 395 -6.76 -16.75 -7.32
CA GLU A 395 -5.74 -16.89 -6.28
C GLU A 395 -4.95 -15.59 -6.10
N CYS A 396 -4.54 -14.94 -7.20
CA CYS A 396 -3.90 -13.64 -7.14
C CYS A 396 -4.79 -12.59 -6.47
N GLN A 397 -6.09 -12.55 -6.78
CA GLN A 397 -7.03 -11.66 -6.10
C GLN A 397 -7.16 -11.96 -4.60
N LEU A 398 -7.12 -13.23 -4.20
CA LEU A 398 -7.09 -13.63 -2.79
C LEU A 398 -5.82 -13.16 -2.09
N LYS A 399 -4.64 -13.27 -2.73
CA LYS A 399 -3.37 -12.73 -2.22
C LYS A 399 -3.42 -11.20 -2.12
N ALA A 400 -4.03 -10.54 -3.11
CA ALA A 400 -4.22 -9.10 -3.14
C ALA A 400 -5.09 -8.57 -1.99
N ARG A 401 -5.97 -9.39 -1.40
CA ARG A 401 -6.79 -9.02 -0.21
C ARG A 401 -5.98 -8.63 1.01
N PHE A 402 -4.68 -8.93 1.04
CA PHE A 402 -3.76 -8.33 2.00
C PHE A 402 -3.87 -6.79 1.97
N LEU A 403 -3.79 -6.20 0.77
CA LEU A 403 -3.91 -4.77 0.52
C LEU A 403 -5.37 -4.35 0.30
N THR A 404 -6.08 -4.96 -0.65
CA THR A 404 -7.45 -4.53 -1.03
C THR A 404 -8.50 -4.75 0.06
N GLY A 405 -8.22 -5.62 1.03
CA GLY A 405 -9.06 -5.84 2.20
C GLY A 405 -8.73 -4.94 3.40
N LEU A 406 -7.76 -4.03 3.27
CA LEU A 406 -7.45 -3.04 4.30
C LEU A 406 -8.55 -1.97 4.32
N LYS A 407 -9.50 -2.12 5.25
CA LYS A 407 -10.60 -1.17 5.42
C LYS A 407 -10.08 0.17 5.92
N ASN A 408 -10.63 1.28 5.44
CA ASN A 408 -10.36 2.60 6.01
C ASN A 408 -11.20 2.86 7.28
N GLU A 409 -10.74 3.74 8.16
CA GLU A 409 -11.33 3.99 9.49
C GLU A 409 -12.20 5.25 9.53
N PHE A 410 -12.96 5.51 8.46
CA PHE A 410 -13.86 6.66 8.36
C PHE A 410 -15.10 6.32 7.53
N GLU A 411 -16.09 7.21 7.53
CA GLU A 411 -17.27 7.11 6.68
C GLU A 411 -17.14 8.05 5.49
N ILE A 412 -17.74 7.66 4.36
CA ILE A 412 -18.05 8.60 3.27
C ILE A 412 -19.53 8.93 3.35
N PHE A 413 -19.91 10.17 3.03
CA PHE A 413 -21.31 10.57 3.20
C PHE A 413 -21.75 11.67 2.25
N GLU A 414 -23.07 11.75 2.07
CA GLU A 414 -23.75 12.84 1.40
C GLU A 414 -24.67 13.59 2.35
N THR A 415 -24.89 14.87 2.06
CA THR A 415 -25.89 15.69 2.76
C THR A 415 -26.73 16.40 1.73
N MET A 416 -28.03 16.18 1.80
CA MET A 416 -28.99 16.40 0.72
C MET A 416 -30.21 17.13 1.27
N ARG A 417 -30.88 17.89 0.40
CA ARG A 417 -32.25 18.36 0.65
C ARG A 417 -33.21 17.27 0.21
N ALA A 418 -34.19 16.94 1.05
CA ALA A 418 -35.21 15.96 0.73
C ALA A 418 -36.58 16.43 1.21
N THR A 419 -37.63 16.05 0.47
CA THR A 419 -39.04 16.20 0.89
C THR A 419 -39.74 14.85 0.74
N ARG A 420 -40.89 14.69 1.41
CA ARG A 420 -41.73 13.50 1.21
C ARG A 420 -42.25 13.39 -0.23
N ALA A 421 -42.57 14.51 -0.86
CA ALA A 421 -43.22 14.55 -2.17
C ALA A 421 -42.25 14.35 -3.34
N ASP A 422 -41.10 15.04 -3.31
CA ASP A 422 -40.14 15.08 -4.42
C ASP A 422 -38.93 14.17 -4.18
N GLY A 423 -38.83 13.59 -2.98
CA GLY A 423 -37.68 12.80 -2.56
C GLY A 423 -36.42 13.63 -2.44
N VAL A 424 -35.27 13.01 -2.77
CA VAL A 424 -33.94 13.61 -2.67
C VAL A 424 -33.64 14.49 -3.88
N ARG A 425 -33.35 15.77 -3.64
CA ARG A 425 -32.89 16.69 -4.68
C ARG A 425 -31.52 16.27 -5.22
N HIS A 426 -31.36 16.28 -6.55
CA HIS A 426 -30.12 15.91 -7.26
C HIS A 426 -29.60 14.49 -6.94
N ARG A 427 -30.50 13.55 -6.57
CA ARG A 427 -30.19 12.17 -6.15
C ARG A 427 -29.11 11.48 -7.00
N ALA A 428 -29.26 11.48 -8.32
CA ALA A 428 -28.31 10.81 -9.23
C ALA A 428 -26.87 11.35 -9.09
N ARG A 429 -26.70 12.67 -8.90
CA ARG A 429 -25.38 13.29 -8.71
C ARG A 429 -24.77 12.94 -7.35
N HIS A 430 -25.60 12.87 -6.30
CA HIS A 430 -25.15 12.44 -4.98
C HIS A 430 -24.68 10.99 -4.98
N LEU A 431 -25.48 10.07 -5.54
CA LEU A 431 -25.12 8.66 -5.63
C LEU A 431 -23.88 8.45 -6.50
N LYS A 432 -23.76 9.15 -7.64
CA LYS A 432 -22.55 9.08 -8.48
C LYS A 432 -21.29 9.51 -7.72
N ARG A 433 -21.35 10.61 -6.95
CA ARG A 433 -20.19 11.08 -6.16
C ARG A 433 -19.86 10.16 -5.00
N LEU A 434 -20.87 9.61 -4.34
CA LEU A 434 -20.70 8.63 -3.26
C LEU A 434 -20.09 7.33 -3.80
N ALA A 435 -20.57 6.82 -4.95
CA ALA A 435 -20.01 5.66 -5.64
C ALA A 435 -18.55 5.88 -6.07
N ALA A 436 -18.22 7.05 -6.62
CA ALA A 436 -16.84 7.39 -6.98
C ALA A 436 -15.92 7.41 -5.75
N SER A 437 -16.41 7.91 -4.61
CA SER A 437 -15.67 7.89 -3.34
C SER A 437 -15.54 6.48 -2.78
N ALA A 438 -16.58 5.65 -2.92
CA ALA A 438 -16.53 4.24 -2.54
C ALA A 438 -15.47 3.48 -3.35
N ALA A 439 -15.43 3.69 -4.67
CA ALA A 439 -14.41 3.10 -5.54
C ALA A 439 -12.99 3.57 -5.16
N CYS A 440 -12.79 4.87 -4.92
CA CYS A 440 -11.52 5.44 -4.48
C CYS A 440 -11.00 4.78 -3.20
N PHE A 441 -11.83 4.64 -2.17
CA PHE A 441 -11.41 4.12 -0.87
C PHE A 441 -11.63 2.61 -0.67
N GLY A 442 -12.09 1.88 -1.70
CA GLY A 442 -12.33 0.43 -1.65
C GLY A 442 -13.55 0.00 -0.82
N TYR A 443 -14.60 0.82 -0.76
CA TYR A 443 -15.83 0.52 -0.01
C TYR A 443 -16.77 -0.29 -0.90
N ALA A 444 -17.43 -1.29 -0.33
CA ALA A 444 -18.48 -2.02 -1.02
C ALA A 444 -19.62 -1.06 -1.37
N TRP A 445 -19.98 -0.99 -2.65
CA TRP A 445 -21.04 -0.13 -3.16
C TRP A 445 -22.20 -0.97 -3.69
N ASP A 446 -23.38 -0.76 -3.11
CA ASP A 446 -24.64 -1.31 -3.60
C ASP A 446 -25.59 -0.14 -3.89
N GLU A 447 -25.74 0.16 -5.18
CA GLU A 447 -26.59 1.26 -5.63
C GLU A 447 -28.08 1.00 -5.34
N ALA A 448 -28.53 -0.26 -5.44
CA ALA A 448 -29.93 -0.61 -5.18
C ALA A 448 -30.26 -0.43 -3.69
N ALA A 449 -29.36 -0.87 -2.81
CA ALA A 449 -29.48 -0.63 -1.38
C ALA A 449 -29.45 0.87 -1.06
N ALA A 450 -28.49 1.63 -1.60
CA ALA A 450 -28.42 3.07 -1.37
C ALA A 450 -29.75 3.78 -1.73
N ASN A 451 -30.34 3.40 -2.86
CA ASN A 451 -31.64 3.91 -3.28
C ASN A 451 -32.76 3.53 -2.30
N ALA A 452 -32.86 2.25 -1.90
CA ALA A 452 -33.88 1.79 -0.97
C ALA A 452 -33.83 2.49 0.40
N TYR A 453 -32.62 2.79 0.90
CA TYR A 453 -32.44 3.58 2.12
C TYR A 453 -32.97 5.01 1.98
N LEU A 454 -32.72 5.66 0.85
CA LEU A 454 -33.24 7.00 0.57
C LEU A 454 -34.76 7.03 0.44
N ASP A 455 -35.34 6.05 -0.25
CA ASP A 455 -36.80 5.96 -0.44
C ASP A 455 -37.52 5.75 0.89
N THR A 456 -37.03 4.82 1.70
CA THR A 456 -37.53 4.58 3.06
C THR A 456 -37.46 5.85 3.91
N ALA A 457 -36.32 6.54 3.88
CA ALA A 457 -36.14 7.77 4.65
C ALA A 457 -37.06 8.90 4.19
N CYS A 458 -37.26 9.08 2.88
CA CYS A 458 -38.18 10.10 2.35
C CYS A 458 -39.65 9.81 2.70
N ALA A 459 -40.04 8.54 2.71
CA ALA A 459 -41.40 8.13 3.07
C ALA A 459 -41.75 8.44 4.54
N MET A 460 -40.74 8.50 5.43
CA MET A 460 -40.88 8.83 6.85
C MET A 460 -40.93 10.33 7.15
N LEU A 461 -40.72 11.20 6.16
CA LEU A 461 -40.70 12.66 6.37
C LEU A 461 -42.12 13.24 6.47
N ASP A 462 -42.24 14.36 7.17
CA ASP A 462 -43.49 15.13 7.21
C ASP A 462 -43.76 15.82 5.87
N ALA A 463 -45.03 15.87 5.48
CA ALA A 463 -45.44 16.49 4.23
C ALA A 463 -45.28 18.03 4.31
N GLY A 464 -44.80 18.64 3.23
CA GLY A 464 -44.64 20.10 3.12
C GLY A 464 -43.44 20.69 3.89
N ILE A 465 -42.61 19.86 4.50
CA ILE A 465 -41.39 20.29 5.21
C ILE A 465 -40.15 19.85 4.41
N ASP A 466 -39.20 20.77 4.25
CA ASP A 466 -37.87 20.45 3.74
C ASP A 466 -37.01 19.83 4.85
N TYR A 467 -36.31 18.74 4.54
CA TYR A 467 -35.38 18.10 5.46
C TYR A 467 -33.95 18.17 4.94
N ARG A 468 -33.01 18.30 5.88
CA ARG A 468 -31.63 17.88 5.70
C ARG A 468 -31.56 16.37 5.91
N LEU A 469 -31.21 15.63 4.86
CA LEU A 469 -30.99 14.18 4.91
C LEU A 469 -29.50 13.89 4.73
N ARG A 470 -28.91 13.08 5.62
CA ARG A 470 -27.54 12.58 5.54
C ARG A 470 -27.57 11.09 5.29
N LEU A 471 -26.96 10.65 4.18
CA LEU A 471 -26.70 9.24 3.89
C LEU A 471 -25.21 9.00 4.07
N ALA A 472 -24.82 8.11 4.99
CA ALA A 472 -23.44 7.72 5.19
C ALA A 472 -23.22 6.25 4.82
N LEU A 473 -22.03 5.93 4.31
CA LEU A 473 -21.56 4.59 4.03
C LEU A 473 -20.31 4.34 4.87
N SER A 474 -20.39 3.33 5.73
CA SER A 474 -19.27 2.86 6.54
C SER A 474 -18.31 1.99 5.73
N ALA A 475 -17.08 1.84 6.21
CA ALA A 475 -16.10 0.92 5.61
C ALA A 475 -16.51 -0.57 5.68
N ALA A 476 -17.55 -0.90 6.43
CA ALA A 476 -18.15 -2.23 6.44
C ALA A 476 -19.17 -2.45 5.30
N GLY A 477 -19.47 -1.42 4.49
CA GLY A 477 -20.49 -1.48 3.45
C GLY A 477 -21.91 -1.21 3.96
N ALA A 478 -22.07 -0.83 5.23
CA ALA A 478 -23.38 -0.53 5.80
C ALA A 478 -23.76 0.94 5.58
N PHE A 479 -24.98 1.16 5.09
CA PHE A 479 -25.59 2.49 4.96
C PHE A 479 -26.29 2.90 6.25
N SER A 480 -26.22 4.19 6.58
CA SER A 480 -27.00 4.82 7.64
C SER A 480 -27.62 6.11 7.15
N VAL A 481 -28.84 6.42 7.62
CA VAL A 481 -29.56 7.65 7.26
C VAL A 481 -29.94 8.42 8.51
N GLN A 482 -29.73 9.73 8.48
CA GLN A 482 -30.19 10.67 9.50
C GLN A 482 -30.92 11.81 8.81
N HIS A 483 -31.99 12.32 9.41
CA HIS A 483 -32.69 13.50 8.90
C HIS A 483 -33.07 14.49 10.01
N ALA A 484 -33.16 15.77 9.65
CA ALA A 484 -33.65 16.83 10.51
C ALA A 484 -34.36 17.90 9.67
N PRO A 485 -35.43 18.55 10.18
CA PRO A 485 -36.07 19.66 9.48
C PRO A 485 -35.06 20.76 9.11
N LEU A 486 -35.18 21.31 7.92
CA LEU A 486 -34.29 22.34 7.41
C LEU A 486 -34.80 23.73 7.83
N SER A 487 -34.08 24.39 8.73
CA SER A 487 -34.40 25.75 9.13
C SER A 487 -34.22 26.76 7.99
N ALA A 488 -35.11 27.75 7.96
CA ALA A 488 -35.00 28.91 7.07
C ALA A 488 -33.66 29.63 7.28
N LEU A 489 -33.17 30.26 6.20
CA LEU A 489 -31.92 31.02 6.19
C LEU A 489 -32.20 32.39 5.56
N THR A 490 -31.63 33.42 6.16
CA THR A 490 -31.71 34.79 5.64
C THR A 490 -30.49 35.09 4.77
N GLU A 491 -30.72 35.70 3.61
CA GLU A 491 -29.68 36.15 2.69
C GLU A 491 -29.53 37.68 2.69
N PRO A 492 -28.32 38.22 2.41
CA PRO A 492 -27.10 37.49 2.10
C PRO A 492 -26.46 36.84 3.34
N VAL A 493 -25.81 35.71 3.14
CA VAL A 493 -25.01 35.07 4.19
C VAL A 493 -23.67 35.76 4.37
N ARG A 494 -23.16 35.83 5.59
CA ARG A 494 -21.80 36.31 5.86
C ARG A 494 -20.80 35.16 5.76
N VAL A 495 -19.63 35.39 5.19
CA VAL A 495 -18.54 34.39 5.15
C VAL A 495 -17.23 34.99 5.66
N LEU A 496 -16.47 34.19 6.42
CA LEU A 496 -15.15 34.55 6.94
C LEU A 496 -14.05 34.03 6.02
N LEU A 497 -12.81 34.46 6.24
CA LEU A 497 -11.63 33.90 5.61
C LEU A 497 -10.77 33.16 6.64
N ALA A 498 -10.39 31.93 6.33
CA ALA A 498 -9.51 31.15 7.18
C ALA A 498 -8.11 31.82 7.27
N PRO A 499 -7.51 31.88 8.47
CA PRO A 499 -6.16 32.41 8.65
C PRO A 499 -5.09 31.44 8.16
N ASP A 500 -5.40 30.15 8.10
CA ASP A 500 -4.53 29.03 7.76
C ASP A 500 -4.82 28.47 6.35
N THR A 501 -3.82 27.83 5.74
CA THR A 501 -3.91 27.30 4.36
C THR A 501 -4.30 25.83 4.30
N THR A 502 -4.97 25.43 3.23
CA THR A 502 -5.24 24.02 2.85
C THR A 502 -4.10 23.50 1.96
N GLU A 503 -4.03 22.18 1.78
CA GLU A 503 -3.07 21.55 0.87
C GLU A 503 -3.81 21.06 -0.38
N SER A 504 -3.49 21.63 -1.54
CA SER A 504 -4.18 21.33 -2.80
C SER A 504 -4.13 19.85 -3.23
N GLY A 505 -3.08 19.14 -2.81
CA GLY A 505 -2.87 17.71 -3.05
C GLY A 505 -3.55 16.79 -2.05
N ASP A 506 -4.25 17.32 -1.04
CA ASP A 506 -4.90 16.52 -0.01
C ASP A 506 -6.11 15.76 -0.59
N LEU A 507 -6.00 14.43 -0.58
CA LEU A 507 -7.02 13.51 -1.07
C LEU A 507 -8.39 13.74 -0.42
N PHE A 508 -8.43 14.07 0.87
CA PHE A 508 -9.69 14.25 1.59
C PHE A 508 -10.47 15.48 1.15
N LEU A 509 -9.83 16.44 0.46
CA LEU A 509 -10.54 17.58 -0.13
C LEU A 509 -11.43 17.15 -1.30
N ARG A 510 -11.08 16.07 -1.99
CA ARG A 510 -11.82 15.59 -3.17
C ARG A 510 -13.02 14.72 -2.82
N HIS A 511 -13.15 14.34 -1.54
CA HIS A 511 -14.15 13.37 -1.08
C HIS A 511 -14.86 13.85 0.19
N LYS A 512 -16.18 13.64 0.24
CA LYS A 512 -16.97 14.01 1.41
C LYS A 512 -16.90 12.90 2.46
N THR A 513 -15.88 12.97 3.32
CA THR A 513 -15.61 11.97 4.37
C THR A 513 -15.86 12.53 5.77
N SER A 514 -15.94 11.64 6.77
CA SER A 514 -15.97 12.04 8.19
C SER A 514 -14.62 12.59 8.69
N VAL A 515 -13.55 12.53 7.90
CA VAL A 515 -12.25 13.16 8.16
C VAL A 515 -12.33 14.64 7.80
N ARG A 516 -13.03 15.41 8.64
CA ARG A 516 -13.38 16.81 8.37
C ARG A 516 -13.37 17.69 9.60
N SER A 517 -12.62 17.31 10.64
CA SER A 517 -12.52 18.04 11.92
C SER A 517 -12.21 19.53 11.72
N ARG A 518 -11.26 19.85 10.81
CA ARG A 518 -10.92 21.22 10.43
C ARG A 518 -12.10 21.99 9.84
N TYR A 519 -12.77 21.42 8.86
CA TYR A 519 -13.95 22.02 8.22
C TYR A 519 -15.09 22.21 9.23
N ASP A 520 -15.28 21.22 10.11
CA ASP A 520 -16.30 21.28 11.14
C ASP A 520 -16.01 22.30 12.23
N ALA A 521 -14.74 22.49 12.59
CA ALA A 521 -14.33 23.58 13.47
C ALA A 521 -14.57 24.94 12.79
N ALA A 522 -14.20 25.07 11.51
CA ALA A 522 -14.27 26.35 10.80
C ALA A 522 -15.71 26.86 10.61
N TRP A 523 -16.67 26.01 10.21
CA TRP A 523 -18.05 26.48 10.07
C TRP A 523 -18.75 26.71 11.42
N ARG A 524 -18.37 25.97 12.48
CA ARG A 524 -18.88 26.21 13.84
C ARG A 524 -18.36 27.52 14.43
N ASP A 525 -17.07 27.81 14.21
CA ASP A 525 -16.47 29.08 14.59
C ASP A 525 -17.11 30.25 13.81
N ALA A 526 -17.36 30.07 12.51
CA ALA A 526 -18.11 31.05 11.73
C ALA A 526 -19.50 31.31 12.32
N GLU A 527 -20.24 30.25 12.67
CA GLU A 527 -21.57 30.36 13.26
C GLU A 527 -21.53 31.10 14.60
N ALA A 528 -20.53 30.83 15.44
CA ALA A 528 -20.31 31.55 16.70
C ALA A 528 -20.03 33.05 16.50
N GLN A 529 -19.47 33.44 15.35
CA GLN A 529 -19.21 34.84 14.95
C GLN A 529 -20.36 35.46 14.13
N GLY A 530 -21.51 34.78 14.03
CA GLY A 530 -22.66 35.24 13.26
C GLY A 530 -22.42 35.23 11.74
N ALA A 531 -21.52 34.38 11.28
CA ALA A 531 -21.27 34.07 9.88
C ALA A 531 -21.78 32.66 9.52
N PHE A 532 -21.95 32.39 8.24
CA PHE A 532 -22.50 31.13 7.74
C PHE A 532 -21.42 30.08 7.46
N ASP A 533 -20.26 30.50 6.97
CA ASP A 533 -19.16 29.62 6.59
C ASP A 533 -17.82 30.37 6.59
N THR A 534 -16.72 29.63 6.54
CA THR A 534 -15.36 30.17 6.42
C THR A 534 -14.72 29.65 5.13
N LEU A 535 -14.26 30.54 4.26
CA LEU A 535 -13.58 30.22 3.01
C LEU A 535 -12.08 30.00 3.23
N PHE A 536 -11.54 29.00 2.53
CA PHE A 536 -10.13 28.62 2.63
C PHE A 536 -9.33 29.02 1.38
N PHE A 537 -8.04 29.17 1.58
CA PHE A 537 -7.04 29.26 0.50
C PHE A 537 -6.06 28.09 0.65
N ASN A 538 -5.49 27.63 -0.45
CA ASN A 538 -4.44 26.60 -0.43
C ASN A 538 -3.05 27.21 -0.19
N GLU A 539 -2.03 26.35 -0.14
CA GLU A 539 -0.62 26.72 0.04
C GLU A 539 -0.07 27.64 -1.05
N ARG A 540 -0.74 27.70 -2.21
CA ARG A 540 -0.40 28.58 -3.34
C ARG A 540 -1.14 29.92 -3.32
N GLY A 541 -1.98 30.18 -2.32
CA GLY A 541 -2.78 31.40 -2.23
C GLY A 541 -3.98 31.42 -3.19
N GLU A 542 -4.45 30.25 -3.62
CA GLU A 542 -5.63 30.08 -4.46
C GLU A 542 -6.85 29.74 -3.61
N LEU A 543 -7.99 30.35 -3.89
CA LEU A 543 -9.26 30.09 -3.22
C LEU A 543 -9.66 28.62 -3.45
N THR A 544 -10.17 27.95 -2.43
CA THR A 544 -10.64 26.55 -2.53
C THR A 544 -12.14 26.45 -2.34
N GLU A 545 -12.60 26.30 -1.11
CA GLU A 545 -14.00 26.16 -0.74
C GLU A 545 -14.26 26.65 0.68
N GLY A 546 -15.49 26.51 1.16
CA GLY A 546 -15.86 26.77 2.55
C GLY A 546 -15.90 25.51 3.42
N GLY A 547 -16.12 25.68 4.72
CA GLY A 547 -16.40 24.61 5.70
C GLY A 547 -17.50 23.62 5.27
N ARG A 548 -18.52 24.13 4.56
CA ARG A 548 -19.67 23.34 4.09
C ARG A 548 -20.23 23.81 2.74
N THR A 549 -19.49 24.61 1.98
CA THR A 549 -19.93 25.19 0.70
C THR A 549 -18.83 25.18 -0.35
N ASN A 550 -19.21 25.20 -1.62
CA ASN A 550 -18.33 25.67 -2.70
C ASN A 550 -18.63 27.14 -2.99
N VAL A 551 -17.67 27.84 -3.60
CA VAL A 551 -17.75 29.29 -3.84
C VAL A 551 -17.69 29.62 -5.32
N PHE A 552 -18.46 30.63 -5.70
CA PHE A 552 -18.46 31.29 -7.00
C PHE A 552 -18.24 32.79 -6.77
N VAL A 553 -17.43 33.41 -7.62
CA VAL A 553 -17.16 34.84 -7.62
C VAL A 553 -17.50 35.41 -8.99
N HIS A 554 -18.13 36.58 -9.02
CA HIS A 554 -18.36 37.32 -10.24
C HIS A 554 -17.25 38.36 -10.41
N VAL A 555 -16.40 38.17 -11.44
CA VAL A 555 -15.26 39.04 -11.71
C VAL A 555 -15.19 39.34 -13.20
N ALA A 556 -15.12 40.62 -13.55
CA ALA A 556 -15.03 41.09 -14.93
C ALA A 556 -16.15 40.51 -15.84
N GLY A 557 -17.40 40.53 -15.34
CA GLY A 557 -18.57 40.08 -16.10
C GLY A 557 -18.74 38.57 -16.24
N ARG A 558 -18.00 37.76 -15.47
CA ARG A 558 -18.02 36.29 -15.56
C ARG A 558 -18.11 35.65 -14.19
N TRP A 559 -18.89 34.57 -14.10
CA TRP A 559 -18.91 33.70 -12.92
C TRP A 559 -17.78 32.70 -12.96
N LEU A 560 -16.95 32.70 -11.91
CA LEU A 560 -15.81 31.80 -11.76
C LEU A 560 -15.98 30.99 -10.48
N THR A 561 -15.62 29.71 -10.51
CA THR A 561 -15.47 28.87 -9.32
C THR A 561 -14.07 28.27 -9.29
N PRO A 562 -13.47 28.02 -8.11
CA PRO A 562 -12.14 27.44 -8.03
C PRO A 562 -12.01 26.13 -8.79
N ALA A 563 -10.96 25.96 -9.59
CA ALA A 563 -10.68 24.73 -10.34
C ALA A 563 -10.34 23.56 -9.40
N LEU A 564 -10.70 22.32 -9.75
CA LEU A 564 -10.46 21.15 -8.89
C LEU A 564 -8.97 20.92 -8.56
N SER A 565 -8.04 21.45 -9.38
CA SER A 565 -6.60 21.45 -9.11
C SER A 565 -6.19 22.31 -7.90
N CYS A 566 -7.07 23.22 -7.43
CA CYS A 566 -6.85 24.01 -6.22
C CYS A 566 -7.04 23.18 -4.93
N GLY A 567 -7.64 21.99 -5.01
CA GLY A 567 -7.93 21.13 -3.86
C GLY A 567 -9.23 21.52 -3.17
N LEU A 568 -10.35 21.02 -3.69
CA LEU A 568 -11.69 21.24 -3.13
C LEU A 568 -12.62 20.08 -3.50
N LEU A 569 -13.76 20.01 -2.81
CA LEU A 569 -14.77 19.02 -3.08
C LEU A 569 -15.46 19.31 -4.42
N PRO A 570 -15.60 18.32 -5.33
CA PRO A 570 -16.48 18.45 -6.49
C PRO A 570 -17.95 18.46 -6.02
N GLY A 571 -18.43 19.63 -5.58
CA GLY A 571 -19.77 19.86 -5.06
C GLY A 571 -20.88 19.43 -6.00
N VAL A 572 -21.92 18.76 -5.48
CA VAL A 572 -23.11 18.47 -6.30
C VAL A 572 -23.77 19.75 -6.80
N MET A 573 -23.99 20.74 -5.92
CA MET A 573 -24.58 22.02 -6.34
C MET A 573 -23.64 22.83 -7.24
N ARG A 574 -22.33 22.77 -6.98
CA ARG A 574 -21.31 23.35 -7.87
C ARG A 574 -21.42 22.80 -9.29
N GLY A 575 -21.52 21.47 -9.43
CA GLY A 575 -21.73 20.84 -10.73
C GLY A 575 -23.06 21.22 -11.38
N VAL A 576 -24.13 21.37 -10.60
CA VAL A 576 -25.43 21.85 -11.12
C VAL A 576 -25.31 23.28 -11.67
N MET A 577 -24.61 24.17 -10.98
CA MET A 577 -24.41 25.56 -11.41
C MET A 577 -23.48 25.67 -12.63
N LEU A 578 -22.44 24.83 -12.71
CA LEU A 578 -21.55 24.78 -13.89
C LEU A 578 -22.29 24.30 -15.14
N ASP A 579 -23.24 23.38 -14.99
CA ASP A 579 -24.04 22.86 -16.10
C ASP A 579 -25.21 23.78 -16.48
N ASP A 580 -25.51 24.79 -15.67
CA ASP A 580 -26.63 25.71 -15.88
C ASP A 580 -26.21 26.89 -16.79
N PRO A 581 -26.76 26.99 -18.01
CA PRO A 581 -26.42 28.06 -18.95
C PRO A 581 -26.75 29.47 -18.44
N GLN A 582 -27.62 29.62 -17.43
CA GLN A 582 -27.91 30.93 -16.84
C GLN A 582 -26.73 31.50 -16.08
N TRP A 583 -25.90 30.65 -15.48
CA TRP A 583 -24.71 31.07 -14.75
C TRP A 583 -23.53 31.35 -15.69
N GLN A 584 -23.43 30.64 -16.83
CA GLN A 584 -22.26 30.68 -17.71
C GLN A 584 -20.94 30.58 -16.93
N ALA A 585 -20.94 29.77 -15.87
CA ALA A 585 -19.83 29.69 -14.95
C ALA A 585 -18.71 28.79 -15.50
N SER A 586 -17.46 29.15 -15.20
CA SER A 586 -16.30 28.33 -15.57
C SER A 586 -15.34 28.14 -14.40
N GLU A 587 -14.57 27.06 -14.44
CA GLU A 587 -13.52 26.80 -13.48
C GLU A 587 -12.31 27.70 -13.75
N ALA A 588 -11.71 28.26 -12.69
CA ALA A 588 -10.49 29.07 -12.78
C ALA A 588 -9.68 29.03 -11.48
N VAL A 589 -8.41 29.42 -11.54
CA VAL A 589 -7.64 29.76 -10.35
C VAL A 589 -8.07 31.15 -9.89
N ILE A 590 -8.59 31.26 -8.65
CA ILE A 590 -9.07 32.52 -8.09
C ILE A 590 -8.12 32.94 -6.97
N THR A 591 -7.50 34.11 -7.12
CA THR A 591 -6.58 34.66 -6.11
C THR A 591 -7.30 35.49 -5.06
N ARG A 592 -6.61 35.82 -3.96
CA ARG A 592 -7.11 36.74 -2.94
C ARG A 592 -7.53 38.11 -3.52
N ALA A 593 -6.76 38.63 -4.47
CA ALA A 593 -7.06 39.90 -5.13
C ALA A 593 -8.34 39.82 -5.98
N MET A 594 -8.54 38.70 -6.68
CA MET A 594 -9.78 38.47 -7.44
C MET A 594 -11.00 38.37 -6.54
N LEU A 595 -10.89 37.67 -5.40
CA LEU A 595 -11.97 37.59 -4.42
C LEU A 595 -12.32 38.97 -3.84
N ALA A 596 -11.32 39.79 -3.52
CA ALA A 596 -11.53 41.13 -2.99
C ALA A 596 -12.14 42.09 -4.01
N ALA A 597 -11.87 41.88 -5.31
CA ALA A 597 -12.42 42.67 -6.40
C ALA A 597 -13.73 42.10 -6.98
N ALA A 598 -14.27 41.03 -6.40
CA ALA A 598 -15.50 40.41 -6.89
C ALA A 598 -16.71 41.31 -6.62
N ASP A 599 -17.50 41.56 -7.67
CA ASP A 599 -18.72 42.38 -7.56
C ASP A 599 -19.82 41.62 -6.80
N GLU A 600 -19.83 40.28 -6.94
CA GLU A 600 -20.74 39.38 -6.24
C GLU A 600 -20.03 38.09 -5.82
N ILE A 601 -20.41 37.58 -4.65
CA ILE A 601 -19.97 36.28 -4.14
C ILE A 601 -21.21 35.42 -3.91
N VAL A 602 -21.14 34.18 -4.38
CA VAL A 602 -22.17 33.17 -4.14
C VAL A 602 -21.51 31.96 -3.52
N VAL A 603 -22.06 31.49 -2.40
CA VAL A 603 -21.69 30.19 -1.85
C VAL A 603 -22.83 29.21 -2.08
N CYS A 604 -22.49 27.95 -2.32
CA CYS A 604 -23.47 26.93 -2.68
C CYS A 604 -23.23 25.61 -1.99
N ASN A 605 -24.32 24.90 -1.70
CA ASN A 605 -24.29 23.49 -1.35
C ASN A 605 -25.61 22.82 -1.74
N ALA A 606 -25.63 21.49 -1.80
CA ALA A 606 -26.80 20.75 -2.27
C ALA A 606 -28.00 20.80 -1.31
N LEU A 607 -27.79 21.25 -0.07
CA LEU A 607 -28.86 21.40 0.91
C LEU A 607 -29.66 22.69 0.68
N ARG A 608 -28.96 23.81 0.41
CA ARG A 608 -29.57 25.14 0.34
C ARG A 608 -29.63 25.74 -1.07
N GLY A 609 -28.89 25.18 -2.03
CA GLY A 609 -28.74 25.77 -3.36
C GLY A 609 -27.65 26.84 -3.38
N ALA A 610 -27.78 27.80 -4.30
CA ALA A 610 -26.94 28.99 -4.35
C ALA A 610 -27.47 30.04 -3.36
N MET A 611 -26.56 30.67 -2.61
CA MET A 611 -26.87 31.71 -1.62
C MET A 611 -25.96 32.91 -1.85
N ARG A 612 -26.51 34.11 -1.90
CA ARG A 612 -25.71 35.35 -1.99
C ARG A 612 -24.88 35.50 -0.72
N ALA A 613 -23.60 35.81 -0.87
CA ALA A 613 -22.66 35.92 0.23
C ALA A 613 -21.96 37.28 0.25
N VAL A 614 -21.58 37.72 1.45
CA VAL A 614 -20.73 38.90 1.68
C VAL A 614 -19.59 38.52 2.61
N LEU A 615 -18.39 39.05 2.36
CA LEU A 615 -17.26 38.89 3.27
C LEU A 615 -17.56 39.64 4.58
N ALA A 616 -17.37 38.96 5.70
CA ALA A 616 -17.40 39.61 7.00
C ALA A 616 -16.10 40.40 7.19
N ASN A 617 -16.24 41.70 7.50
CA ASN A 617 -15.14 42.61 7.82
C ASN A 617 -14.38 42.19 9.08
#